data_AF-A0A520EX67-F1
#
_entry.id   AF-A0A520EX67-F1
#
_cell.length_a   1.000
_cell.length_b   1.000
_cell.length_c   1.000
_cell.angle_alpha   90.00
_cell.angle_beta   90.00
_cell.angle_gamma   90.00
#
_symmetry.space_group_name_H-M   'P 1'
#
loop_
_entity.id
_entity.type
_entity.pdbx_description
1 polymer ?
#
loop_
_entity_poly.entity_id
_entity_poly.type
_entity_poly.pdbx_seq_one_letter_code
_entity_poly.pdbx_strand_id
1 'polypeptide(L)'
;MSVIFAVCPWIVYAIVSSFTSVAVASLVSGAAALILIGLRIARGGRPAEMTIDIASAVFFIAIAVCAAATGSDLVGRYIGAASELWLALVVAIGLALSRPFTEPIASREVPPELHGTDAFRKFNVKITKAWLGSFLAAGLLILVSIAILGPEGRFATYVLIPISILVPVRYTAYLAGKERLDAVPA
;
A
#
# COMPACT_ATOMS: atom_id res chain seq x y z
N MET A 1 11.52 -6.78 11.95
CA MET A 1 10.25 -7.44 11.58
C MET A 1 10.00 -7.27 10.09
N SER A 2 9.68 -8.36 9.38
CA SER A 2 9.63 -8.36 7.91
C SER A 2 8.40 -7.60 7.39
N VAL A 3 8.49 -7.12 6.15
CA VAL A 3 7.42 -6.42 5.40
C VAL A 3 6.10 -7.21 5.39
N ILE A 4 6.18 -8.52 5.56
CA ILE A 4 5.05 -9.47 5.54
C ILE A 4 3.99 -9.13 6.61
N PHE A 5 4.40 -8.63 7.78
CA PHE A 5 3.43 -8.30 8.84
C PHE A 5 2.59 -7.07 8.50
N ALA A 6 3.15 -6.08 7.80
CA ALA A 6 2.43 -4.87 7.41
C ALA A 6 1.37 -5.14 6.32
N VAL A 7 1.58 -6.16 5.49
CA VAL A 7 0.62 -6.58 4.45
C VAL A 7 -0.38 -7.64 4.94
N CYS A 8 -0.21 -8.15 6.16
CA CYS A 8 -1.04 -9.23 6.71
C CYS A 8 -2.55 -8.90 6.69
N PRO A 9 -3.03 -7.70 7.09
CA PRO A 9 -4.46 -7.38 7.00
C PRO A 9 -5.03 -7.50 5.58
N TRP A 10 -4.23 -7.17 4.56
CA TRP A 10 -4.63 -7.27 3.16
C TRP A 10 -4.73 -8.72 2.68
N ILE A 11 -3.80 -9.57 3.15
CA ILE A 11 -3.84 -11.01 2.88
C ILE A 11 -5.07 -11.63 3.56
N VAL A 12 -5.32 -11.28 4.82
CA VAL A 12 -6.52 -11.71 5.56
C VAL A 12 -7.77 -11.31 4.79
N TYR A 13 -7.84 -10.07 4.30
CA TYR A 13 -8.97 -9.62 3.49
C TYR A 13 -9.14 -10.45 2.22
N ALA A 14 -8.07 -10.67 1.45
CA ALA A 14 -8.12 -11.42 0.19
C ALA A 14 -8.63 -12.85 0.40
N ILE A 15 -8.22 -13.51 1.48
CA ILE A 15 -8.67 -14.87 1.81
C ILE A 15 -10.12 -14.84 2.31
N VAL A 16 -10.43 -14.02 3.31
CA VAL A 16 -11.74 -14.06 3.99
C VAL A 16 -12.86 -13.55 3.10
N SER A 17 -12.60 -12.57 2.23
CA SER A 17 -13.59 -12.06 1.25
C SER A 17 -13.97 -13.09 0.20
N SER A 18 -13.18 -14.14 0.01
CA SER A 18 -13.52 -15.24 -0.90
C SER A 18 -14.63 -16.14 -0.36
N PHE A 19 -14.87 -16.11 0.96
CA PHE A 19 -15.83 -16.99 1.63
C PHE A 19 -16.93 -16.24 2.39
N THR A 20 -16.85 -14.92 2.48
CA THR A 20 -17.73 -14.10 3.32
C THR A 20 -18.08 -12.77 2.66
N SER A 21 -19.03 -12.05 3.25
CA SER A 21 -19.37 -10.69 2.80
C SER A 21 -18.21 -9.71 3.00
N VAL A 22 -18.18 -8.66 2.18
CA VAL A 22 -17.19 -7.56 2.31
C VAL A 22 -17.19 -6.98 3.73
N ALA A 23 -18.35 -6.81 4.35
CA ALA A 23 -18.44 -6.31 5.72
C ALA A 23 -17.69 -7.20 6.72
N VAL A 24 -17.89 -8.52 6.66
CA VAL A 24 -17.22 -9.48 7.56
C VAL A 24 -15.72 -9.54 7.26
N ALA A 25 -15.34 -9.66 5.99
CA ALA A 25 -13.94 -9.71 5.60
C ALA A 25 -13.17 -8.45 6.03
N SER A 26 -13.76 -7.26 5.84
CA SER A 26 -13.17 -6.00 6.27
C SER A 26 -13.13 -5.87 7.79
N LEU A 27 -14.15 -6.33 8.52
CA LEU A 27 -14.12 -6.32 9.99
C LEU A 27 -12.99 -7.22 10.53
N VAL A 28 -12.86 -8.44 10.03
CA VAL A 28 -11.81 -9.39 10.44
C VAL A 28 -10.42 -8.83 10.11
N SER A 29 -10.27 -8.22 8.93
CA SER A 29 -9.01 -7.60 8.51
C SER A 29 -8.66 -6.36 9.32
N GLY A 30 -9.65 -5.54 9.67
CA GLY A 30 -9.50 -4.40 10.58
C GLY A 30 -9.10 -4.84 11.99
N ALA A 31 -9.74 -5.89 12.52
CA ALA A 31 -9.36 -6.48 13.81
C ALA A 31 -7.92 -7.02 13.78
N ALA A 32 -7.52 -7.71 12.71
CA ALA A 32 -6.15 -8.17 12.53
C ALA A 32 -5.16 -7.00 12.51
N ALA A 33 -5.47 -5.91 11.82
CA ALA A 33 -4.65 -4.70 11.80
C ALA A 33 -4.51 -4.08 13.20
N LEU A 34 -5.61 -3.95 13.95
CA LEU A 34 -5.58 -3.44 15.32
C LEU A 34 -4.77 -4.32 16.27
N ILE A 35 -4.88 -5.65 16.15
CA ILE A 35 -4.08 -6.59 16.93
C ILE A 35 -2.58 -6.41 16.64
N LEU A 36 -2.20 -6.30 15.36
CA LEU A 36 -0.80 -6.07 14.98
C LEU A 36 -0.27 -4.73 15.50
N ILE A 37 -1.09 -3.68 15.45
CA ILE A 37 -0.78 -2.37 16.05
C ILE A 37 -0.55 -2.53 17.56
N GLY A 38 -1.46 -3.19 18.28
CA GLY A 38 -1.35 -3.39 19.72
C GLY A 38 -0.11 -4.19 20.12
N LEU A 39 0.20 -5.28 19.40
CA LEU A 39 1.41 -6.07 19.60
C LEU A 39 2.69 -5.25 19.37
N ARG A 40 2.65 -4.32 18.42
CA ARG A 40 3.80 -3.46 18.11
C ARG A 40 4.01 -2.39 19.16
N ILE A 41 2.93 -1.75 19.64
CA ILE A 41 2.99 -0.81 20.76
C ILE A 41 3.52 -1.51 22.02
N ALA A 42 3.03 -2.72 22.31
CA ALA A 42 3.49 -3.52 23.46
C ALA A 42 4.98 -3.88 23.39
N ARG A 43 5.58 -3.92 22.19
CA ARG A 43 7.01 -4.17 21.97
C ARG A 43 7.84 -2.88 21.88
N GLY A 44 7.27 -1.72 22.20
CA GLY A 44 7.97 -0.43 22.17
C GLY A 44 8.09 0.19 20.77
N GLY A 45 7.28 -0.24 19.80
CA GLY A 45 7.27 0.31 18.45
C GLY A 45 6.80 1.77 18.41
N ARG A 46 7.40 2.58 17.53
CA ARG A 46 7.07 4.00 17.38
C ARG A 46 5.97 4.22 16.34
N PRO A 47 5.02 5.16 16.55
CA PRO A 47 3.94 5.43 15.59
C PRO A 47 4.42 5.78 14.18
N ALA A 48 5.56 6.46 14.06
CA ALA A 48 6.14 6.84 12.77
C ALA A 48 6.52 5.64 11.88
N GLU A 49 6.71 4.47 12.48
CA GLU A 49 7.05 3.25 11.76
C GLU A 49 5.81 2.39 11.43
N MET A 50 4.63 2.81 11.90
CA MET A 50 3.37 2.08 11.85
C MET A 50 2.39 2.68 10.83
N THR A 51 2.87 3.55 9.95
CA THR A 51 2.03 4.26 8.99
C THR A 51 1.16 3.32 8.15
N ILE A 52 1.72 2.22 7.65
CA ILE A 52 0.95 1.22 6.88
C ILE A 52 0.00 0.42 7.78
N ASP A 53 0.42 0.06 8.99
CA ASP A 53 -0.42 -0.68 9.92
C ASP A 53 -1.68 0.14 10.24
N ILE A 54 -1.50 1.42 10.59
CA ILE A 54 -2.56 2.39 10.88
C ILE A 54 -3.41 2.63 9.63
N ALA A 55 -2.79 2.86 8.47
CA ALA A 55 -3.53 3.08 7.24
C ALA A 55 -4.40 1.87 6.87
N SER A 56 -3.90 0.65 7.08
CA SER A 56 -4.64 -0.58 6.83
C SER A 56 -5.82 -0.73 7.79
N ALA A 57 -5.61 -0.44 9.08
CA ALA A 57 -6.69 -0.46 10.08
C ALA A 57 -7.79 0.55 9.73
N VAL A 58 -7.42 1.80 9.43
CA VAL A 58 -8.36 2.86 9.03
C VAL A 58 -9.16 2.45 7.80
N PHE A 59 -8.49 1.94 6.76
CA PHE A 59 -9.16 1.49 5.55
C PHE A 59 -10.18 0.38 5.84
N PHE A 60 -9.76 -0.71 6.47
CA PHE A 60 -10.64 -1.86 6.68
C PHE A 60 -11.79 -1.56 7.63
N ILE A 61 -11.58 -0.74 8.67
CA ILE A 61 -12.66 -0.29 9.54
C ILE A 61 -13.66 0.57 8.75
N ALA A 62 -13.18 1.51 7.92
CA ALA A 62 -14.04 2.34 7.09
C ALA A 62 -14.85 1.49 6.09
N ILE A 63 -14.22 0.53 5.42
CA ILE A 63 -14.92 -0.38 4.50
C ILE A 63 -15.94 -1.25 5.24
N ALA A 64 -15.62 -1.76 6.43
CA ALA A 64 -16.56 -2.56 7.22
C ALA A 64 -17.82 -1.75 7.56
N VAL A 65 -17.65 -0.49 8.00
CA VAL A 65 -18.75 0.43 8.30
C VAL A 65 -19.56 0.75 7.04
N CYS A 66 -18.90 1.11 5.93
CA CYS A 66 -19.57 1.40 4.66
C CYS A 66 -20.35 0.19 4.13
N ALA A 67 -19.78 -1.01 4.20
CA ALA A 67 -20.41 -2.24 3.72
C ALA A 67 -21.60 -2.66 4.59
N ALA A 68 -21.52 -2.42 5.91
CA ALA A 68 -22.66 -2.61 6.81
C ALA A 68 -23.79 -1.61 6.55
N ALA A 69 -23.46 -0.35 6.24
CA ALA A 69 -24.45 0.71 6.04
C ALA A 69 -25.11 0.70 4.65
N THR A 70 -24.36 0.33 3.60
CA THR A 70 -24.80 0.48 2.19
C THR A 70 -24.97 -0.86 1.46
N GLY A 71 -24.56 -1.97 2.08
CA GLY A 71 -24.59 -3.30 1.50
C GLY A 71 -23.24 -3.72 0.92
N SER A 72 -22.85 -4.98 1.20
CA SER A 72 -21.55 -5.52 0.80
C SER A 72 -21.35 -5.64 -0.71
N ASP A 73 -22.43 -5.82 -1.48
CA ASP A 73 -22.32 -5.91 -2.94
C ASP A 73 -21.88 -4.57 -3.56
N LEU A 74 -22.49 -3.46 -3.14
CA LEU A 74 -22.13 -2.14 -3.64
C LEU A 74 -20.68 -1.80 -3.30
N VAL A 75 -20.27 -2.02 -2.06
CA VAL A 75 -18.88 -1.73 -1.63
C VAL A 75 -17.89 -2.67 -2.31
N GLY A 76 -18.24 -3.95 -2.47
CA GLY A 76 -17.40 -4.94 -3.15
C GLY A 76 -17.12 -4.60 -4.62
N ARG A 77 -18.04 -3.91 -5.31
CA ARG A 77 -17.81 -3.43 -6.68
C ARG A 77 -16.64 -2.44 -6.76
N TYR A 78 -16.50 -1.56 -5.77
CA TYR A 78 -15.53 -0.45 -5.80
C TYR A 78 -14.31 -0.66 -4.91
N ILE A 79 -14.26 -1.73 -4.10
CA ILE A 79 -13.21 -1.87 -3.09
C ILE A 79 -11.81 -1.94 -3.70
N GLY A 80 -11.64 -2.58 -4.86
CA GLY A 80 -10.34 -2.64 -5.54
C GLY A 80 -9.83 -1.27 -5.98
N ALA A 81 -10.72 -0.41 -6.49
CA ALA A 81 -10.37 0.98 -6.77
C ALA A 81 -10.09 1.77 -5.49
N ALA A 82 -10.95 1.59 -4.48
CA ALA A 82 -10.82 2.29 -3.21
C ALA A 82 -9.51 1.95 -2.48
N SER A 83 -9.04 0.70 -2.54
CA SER A 83 -7.76 0.31 -1.93
C SER A 83 -6.58 0.98 -2.61
N GLU A 84 -6.55 1.00 -3.94
CA GLU A 84 -5.47 1.64 -4.70
C GLU A 84 -5.43 3.15 -4.47
N LEU A 85 -6.60 3.81 -4.50
CA LEU A 85 -6.71 5.24 -4.22
C LEU A 85 -6.36 5.59 -2.77
N TRP A 86 -6.72 4.72 -1.82
CA TRP A 86 -6.31 4.87 -0.42
C TRP A 86 -4.79 4.78 -0.26
N LEU A 87 -4.15 3.79 -0.89
CA LEU A 87 -2.69 3.67 -0.85
C LEU A 87 -2.01 4.86 -1.55
N ALA A 88 -2.54 5.32 -2.69
CA ALA A 88 -2.07 6.54 -3.33
C ALA A 88 -2.15 7.75 -2.38
N LEU A 89 -3.27 7.91 -1.66
CA LEU A 89 -3.44 8.98 -0.67
C LEU A 89 -2.42 8.88 0.47
N VAL A 90 -2.22 7.69 1.04
CA VAL A 90 -1.24 7.46 2.13
C VAL A 90 0.18 7.81 1.66
N VAL A 91 0.54 7.40 0.45
CA VAL A 91 1.84 7.72 -0.16
C VAL A 91 1.98 9.22 -0.42
N ALA A 92 0.93 9.88 -0.93
CA ALA A 92 0.92 11.32 -1.17
C ALA A 92 1.09 12.12 0.13
N ILE A 93 0.40 11.72 1.21
CA ILE A 93 0.56 12.32 2.53
C ILE A 93 2.00 12.13 3.04
N GLY A 94 2.59 10.94 2.88
CA GLY A 94 3.99 10.69 3.23
C GLY A 94 4.96 11.62 2.50
N LEU A 95 4.76 11.81 1.19
CA LEU A 95 5.55 12.76 0.39
C LEU A 95 5.37 14.21 0.87
N ALA A 96 4.14 14.64 1.14
CA ALA A 96 3.85 15.99 1.62
C ALA A 96 4.50 16.27 2.98
N LEU A 97 4.59 15.26 3.85
CA LEU A 97 5.27 15.34 5.14
C LEU A 97 6.79 15.12 5.05
N SER A 98 7.35 15.01 3.84
CA SER A 98 8.77 14.72 3.60
C SER A 98 9.27 13.44 4.30
N ARG A 99 8.39 12.44 4.40
CA ARG A 99 8.65 11.11 4.98
C ARG A 99 8.34 10.04 3.93
N PRO A 100 9.28 9.77 3.00
CA PRO A 100 9.10 8.77 1.97
C PRO A 100 8.76 7.41 2.59
N PHE A 101 7.69 6.78 2.11
CA PHE A 101 7.25 5.47 2.60
C PHE A 101 8.33 4.38 2.46
N THR A 102 9.23 4.53 1.49
CA THR A 102 10.30 3.58 1.23
C THR A 102 11.51 3.73 2.14
N GLU A 103 11.65 4.86 2.84
CA GLU A 103 12.83 5.17 3.65
C GLU A 103 13.10 4.12 4.74
N PRO A 104 12.11 3.67 5.55
CA PRO A 104 12.34 2.64 6.56
C PRO A 104 12.71 1.26 6.01
N ILE A 105 12.37 1.00 4.73
CA ILE A 105 12.72 -0.25 4.04
C ILE A 105 14.14 -0.13 3.51
N ALA A 106 14.44 0.95 2.79
CA ALA A 106 15.75 1.21 2.19
C ALA A 106 16.86 1.35 3.26
N SER A 107 16.57 1.95 4.42
CA SER A 107 17.52 2.05 5.53
C SER A 107 17.97 0.70 6.09
N ARG A 108 17.29 -0.40 5.79
CA ARG A 108 17.73 -1.75 6.20
C ARG A 108 18.77 -2.34 5.26
N GLU A 109 18.83 -1.86 4.02
CA GLU A 109 19.68 -2.39 2.96
C GLU A 109 20.92 -1.51 2.69
N VAL A 110 20.93 -0.29 3.23
CA VAL A 110 21.97 0.70 3.03
C VAL A 110 22.73 0.95 4.35
N PRO A 111 24.06 1.17 4.33
CA PRO A 111 24.82 1.56 5.52
C PRO A 111 24.27 2.81 6.23
N PRO A 112 24.31 2.87 7.58
CA PRO A 112 23.75 3.99 8.36
C PRO A 112 24.31 5.36 7.99
N GLU A 113 25.56 5.43 7.52
CA GLU A 113 26.24 6.66 7.12
C GLU A 113 25.51 7.36 5.96
N LEU A 114 24.71 6.62 5.19
CA LEU A 114 23.99 7.13 4.02
C LEU A 114 22.54 7.52 4.33
N HIS A 115 21.96 7.11 5.46
CA HIS A 115 20.52 7.30 5.79
C HIS A 115 20.10 8.77 5.91
N GLY A 116 21.05 9.68 6.13
CA GLY A 116 20.79 11.12 6.25
C GLY A 116 21.16 11.95 5.01
N THR A 117 21.70 11.32 3.96
CA THR A 117 22.22 12.06 2.81
C THR A 117 21.10 12.59 1.91
N ASP A 118 21.33 13.75 1.28
CA ASP A 118 20.41 14.30 0.28
C ASP A 118 20.20 13.36 -0.90
N ALA A 119 21.22 12.58 -1.27
CA ALA A 119 21.14 11.54 -2.29
C ALA A 119 20.12 10.46 -1.90
N PHE A 120 20.23 9.91 -0.69
CA PHE A 120 19.31 8.91 -0.16
C PHE A 120 17.86 9.43 -0.10
N ARG A 121 17.68 10.68 0.36
CA ARG A 121 16.34 11.31 0.38
C ARG A 121 15.77 11.47 -1.03
N LYS A 122 16.55 12.00 -1.99
CA LYS A 122 16.11 12.20 -3.39
C LYS A 122 15.74 10.86 -4.05
N PHE A 123 16.52 9.81 -3.80
CA PHE A 123 16.25 8.46 -4.29
C PHE A 123 14.92 7.92 -3.76
N ASN A 124 14.72 7.97 -2.44
CA ASN A 124 13.48 7.52 -1.81
C ASN A 124 12.25 8.32 -2.26
N VAL A 125 12.38 9.64 -2.45
CA VAL A 125 11.31 10.47 -3.01
C VAL A 125 10.98 10.04 -4.44
N LYS A 126 11.98 9.75 -5.28
CA LYS A 126 11.79 9.30 -6.66
C LYS A 126 11.05 7.96 -6.73
N ILE A 127 11.42 7.00 -5.88
CA ILE A 127 10.72 5.71 -5.79
C ILE A 127 9.30 5.91 -5.26
N THR A 128 9.13 6.69 -4.20
CA THR A 128 7.82 6.95 -3.59
C THR A 128 6.86 7.61 -4.59
N LYS A 129 7.35 8.49 -5.48
CA LYS A 129 6.55 9.04 -6.59
C LYS A 129 6.11 7.99 -7.60
N ALA A 130 6.95 6.99 -7.89
CA ALA A 130 6.58 5.88 -8.76
C ALA A 130 5.46 5.03 -8.14
N TRP A 131 5.55 4.75 -6.83
CA TRP A 131 4.46 4.11 -6.09
C TRP A 131 3.16 4.92 -6.16
N LEU A 132 3.23 6.22 -5.88
CA LEU A 132 2.07 7.12 -5.96
C LEU A 132 1.40 7.06 -7.35
N GLY A 133 2.19 7.24 -8.41
CA GLY A 133 1.68 7.22 -9.78
C GLY A 133 1.06 5.87 -10.15
N SER A 134 1.67 4.78 -9.71
CA SER A 134 1.20 3.41 -9.98
C SER A 134 -0.15 3.11 -9.32
N PHE A 135 -0.27 3.42 -8.02
CA PHE A 135 -1.51 3.26 -7.27
C PHE A 135 -2.62 4.17 -7.78
N LEU A 136 -2.31 5.44 -8.07
CA LEU A 136 -3.28 6.37 -8.60
C LEU A 136 -3.79 5.93 -9.98
N ALA A 137 -2.90 5.50 -10.87
CA ALA A 137 -3.28 5.00 -12.19
C ALA A 137 -4.14 3.74 -12.09
N ALA A 138 -3.76 2.76 -11.27
CA ALA A 138 -4.53 1.54 -11.09
C ALA A 138 -5.94 1.83 -10.54
N GLY A 139 -6.05 2.63 -9.48
CA GLY A 139 -7.34 3.00 -8.90
C GLY A 139 -8.26 3.69 -9.91
N LEU A 140 -7.74 4.67 -10.67
CA LEU A 140 -8.52 5.37 -11.70
C LEU A 140 -8.91 4.44 -12.87
N LEU A 141 -8.01 3.58 -13.32
CA LEU A 141 -8.30 2.63 -14.40
C LEU A 141 -9.34 1.59 -14.00
N ILE A 142 -9.35 1.15 -12.73
CA ILE A 142 -10.42 0.28 -12.20
C ILE A 142 -11.76 1.03 -12.22
N LEU A 143 -11.81 2.29 -11.78
CA LEU A 143 -13.05 3.09 -11.83
C LEU A 143 -13.55 3.28 -13.27
N VAL A 144 -12.66 3.61 -14.20
CA VAL A 144 -12.98 3.74 -15.62
C VAL A 144 -13.50 2.40 -16.17
N SER A 145 -12.88 1.28 -15.79
CA SER A 145 -13.34 -0.05 -16.21
C SER A 145 -14.76 -0.33 -15.72
N ILE A 146 -15.08 0.00 -14.46
CA ILE A 146 -16.44 -0.14 -13.90
C ILE A 146 -17.43 0.78 -14.62
N ALA A 147 -17.02 2.01 -14.94
CA ALA A 147 -17.89 2.97 -15.62
C ALA A 147 -18.25 2.52 -17.06
N ILE A 148 -17.32 1.89 -17.77
CA ILE A 148 -17.51 1.46 -19.16
C ILE A 148 -18.17 0.07 -19.24
N LEU A 149 -17.75 -0.86 -18.39
CA LEU A 149 -18.14 -2.28 -18.47
C LEU A 149 -19.23 -2.66 -17.44
N GLY A 150 -19.71 -1.69 -16.65
CA GLY A 150 -20.64 -1.93 -15.56
C GLY A 150 -20.01 -2.71 -14.40
N PRO A 151 -20.81 -3.45 -13.61
CA PRO A 151 -20.34 -4.15 -12.42
C PRO A 151 -19.19 -5.13 -12.66
N GLU A 152 -19.11 -5.73 -13.86
CA GLU A 152 -18.04 -6.68 -14.20
C GLU A 152 -16.69 -6.00 -14.47
N GLY A 153 -16.67 -4.68 -14.69
CA GLY A 153 -15.43 -3.91 -14.79
C GLY A 153 -14.56 -3.99 -13.53
N ARG A 154 -15.13 -4.39 -12.37
CA ARG A 154 -14.38 -4.65 -11.13
C ARG A 154 -13.28 -5.70 -11.30
N PHE A 155 -13.42 -6.63 -12.25
CA PHE A 155 -12.44 -7.69 -12.50
C PHE A 155 -11.11 -7.16 -13.02
N ALA A 156 -11.06 -5.92 -13.52
CA ALA A 156 -9.81 -5.23 -13.83
C ALA A 156 -8.87 -5.16 -12.61
N THR A 157 -9.41 -5.19 -11.39
CA THR A 157 -8.65 -5.24 -10.13
C THR A 157 -7.64 -6.40 -10.11
N TYR A 158 -8.01 -7.59 -10.62
CA TYR A 158 -7.13 -8.77 -10.60
C TYR A 158 -5.87 -8.61 -11.47
N VAL A 159 -5.88 -7.67 -12.41
CA VAL A 159 -4.74 -7.38 -13.29
C VAL A 159 -4.04 -6.09 -12.87
N LEU A 160 -4.81 -5.04 -12.60
CA LEU A 160 -4.27 -3.71 -12.34
C LEU A 160 -3.57 -3.62 -10.97
N ILE A 161 -4.04 -4.29 -9.93
CA ILE A 161 -3.36 -4.31 -8.62
C ILE A 161 -1.99 -5.00 -8.71
N PRO A 162 -1.83 -6.22 -9.28
CA PRO A 162 -0.51 -6.80 -9.45
C PRO A 162 0.44 -5.93 -10.27
N ILE A 163 -0.05 -5.28 -11.32
CA ILE A 163 0.73 -4.32 -12.11
C ILE A 163 1.13 -3.11 -11.25
N SER A 164 0.22 -2.61 -10.42
CA SER A 164 0.45 -1.43 -9.57
C SER A 164 1.61 -1.66 -8.59
N ILE A 165 1.81 -2.90 -8.15
CA ILE A 165 2.96 -3.33 -7.33
C ILE A 165 4.21 -3.59 -8.19
N LEU A 166 4.07 -4.29 -9.32
CA LEU A 166 5.20 -4.76 -10.12
C LEU A 166 6.00 -3.60 -10.74
N VAL A 167 5.30 -2.58 -11.24
CA VAL A 167 5.92 -1.41 -11.89
C VAL A 167 6.90 -0.69 -10.96
N PRO A 168 6.52 -0.22 -9.75
CA PRO A 168 7.44 0.47 -8.86
C PRO A 168 8.54 -0.44 -8.31
N VAL A 169 8.28 -1.73 -8.10
CA VAL A 169 9.31 -2.71 -7.70
C VAL A 169 10.38 -2.84 -8.78
N ARG A 170 9.99 -3.04 -10.04
CA ARG A 170 10.92 -3.13 -11.18
C ARG A 170 11.67 -1.82 -11.40
N TYR A 171 10.98 -0.69 -11.27
CA TYR A 171 11.59 0.63 -11.39
C TYR A 171 12.63 0.87 -10.29
N THR A 172 12.35 0.45 -9.06
CA THR A 172 13.29 0.52 -7.93
C THR A 172 14.55 -0.30 -8.22
N ALA A 173 14.39 -1.55 -8.68
CA ALA A 173 15.50 -2.42 -9.02
C ALA A 173 16.35 -1.84 -10.17
N TYR A 174 15.71 -1.26 -11.19
CA TYR A 174 16.39 -0.59 -12.29
C TYR A 174 17.23 0.60 -11.81
N LEU A 175 16.66 1.48 -10.98
CA LEU A 175 17.36 2.64 -10.46
C LEU A 175 18.54 2.25 -9.56
N ALA A 176 18.36 1.27 -8.67
CA ALA A 176 19.42 0.75 -7.82
C ALA A 176 20.57 0.13 -8.63
N GLY A 177 20.25 -0.58 -9.72
CA GLY A 177 21.25 -1.13 -10.64
C GLY A 177 22.02 -0.02 -11.37
N LYS A 178 21.34 1.03 -11.82
CA LYS A 178 21.97 2.16 -12.49
C LYS A 178 22.96 2.89 -11.58
N GLU A 179 22.59 3.20 -10.34
CA GLU A 179 23.48 3.88 -9.39
C GLU A 179 24.73 3.06 -9.05
N ARG A 180 24.62 1.72 -9.01
CA ARG A 180 25.78 0.83 -8.82
C ARG A 180 26.76 0.90 -9.99
N LEU A 181 26.26 1.00 -11.23
CA LEU A 181 27.11 1.10 -12.43
C LEU A 181 27.83 2.44 -12.47
N ASP A 182 27.14 3.53 -12.14
CA ASP A 182 27.72 4.88 -12.12
C ASP A 182 28.79 5.06 -11.03
N ALA A 183 28.84 4.17 -10.02
CA ALA A 183 29.80 4.19 -8.93
C ALA A 183 31.10 3.40 -9.18
N VAL A 184 31.18 2.61 -10.26
CA VAL A 184 32.42 1.90 -10.64
C VAL A 184 33.27 2.85 -11.48
N PRO A 185 34.46 3.29 -11.00
CA PRO A 185 35.34 4.12 -11.82
C PRO A 185 35.79 3.35 -13.06
N ALA A 186 35.73 4.01 -14.22
CA ALA A 186 36.10 3.47 -15.53
C ALA A 186 37.58 3.07 -15.62
#